data_AF-A0AAD8JDF9-F1
#
_entry.id   AF-A0AAD8JDF9-F1
#
_cell.length_a   1.000
_cell.length_b   1.000
_cell.length_c   1.000
_cell.angle_alpha   90.00
_cell.angle_beta   90.00
_cell.angle_gamma   90.00
#
_symmetry.space_group_name_H-M   'P 1'
#
loop_
_entity.id
_entity.type
_entity.pdbx_description
1 polymer ?
#
loop_
_entity_poly.entity_id
_entity_poly.type
_entity_poly.pdbx_seq_one_letter_code
_entity_poly.pdbx_strand_id
1 'polypeptide(L)'
;MKFKAFLTDNGIRLLEKRFLPALDKMGKICHLYLTRDHAFFLHNLLNGDGIQSIAQFQKEALFDDYRYSTQNDDRVAFAVDLSLLHRALRSVVTIYAEFSSDGAVVPTSNRLLIKLVKKLPPHSQQPIDK
;
A
#
# COMPACT_ATOMS: atom_id res chain seq x y z
N MET A 1 -4.25 13.83 -8.84
CA MET A 1 -4.04 12.42 -8.50
C MET A 1 -4.77 12.08 -7.21
N LYS A 2 -5.75 11.18 -7.28
CA LYS A 2 -6.43 10.58 -6.13
C LYS A 2 -6.34 9.07 -6.30
N PHE A 3 -5.96 8.36 -5.25
CA PHE A 3 -5.96 6.90 -5.20
C PHE A 3 -6.56 6.49 -3.86
N LYS A 4 -7.42 5.48 -3.88
CA LYS A 4 -8.02 4.87 -2.70
C LYS A 4 -8.25 3.40 -3.02
N ALA A 5 -7.71 2.51 -2.20
CA ALA A 5 -7.97 1.08 -2.28
C ALA A 5 -7.89 0.47 -0.90
N PHE A 6 -8.70 -0.56 -0.63
CA PHE A 6 -8.58 -1.36 0.57
C PHE A 6 -7.80 -2.61 0.24
N LEU A 7 -6.89 -3.07 1.12
CA LEU A 7 -6.27 -4.38 0.91
C LEU A 7 -7.29 -5.50 1.19
N THR A 8 -7.15 -6.59 0.45
CA THR A 8 -7.79 -7.87 0.79
C THR A 8 -7.00 -8.56 1.90
N ASP A 9 -7.63 -9.46 2.64
CA ASP A 9 -6.93 -10.25 3.66
C ASP A 9 -5.81 -11.11 3.06
N ASN A 10 -6.05 -11.61 1.84
CA ASN A 10 -5.04 -12.33 1.08
C ASN A 10 -3.86 -11.40 0.73
N GLY A 11 -4.15 -10.19 0.24
CA GLY A 11 -3.15 -9.16 -0.06
C GLY A 11 -2.31 -8.81 1.15
N ILE A 12 -2.93 -8.60 2.32
CA ILE A 12 -2.20 -8.34 3.58
C ILE A 12 -1.25 -9.48 3.90
N ARG A 13 -1.74 -10.74 3.92
CA ARG A 13 -0.93 -11.91 4.25
C ARG A 13 0.20 -12.15 3.25
N LEU A 14 -0.07 -11.96 1.96
CA LEU A 14 0.89 -12.11 0.88
C LEU A 14 2.02 -11.07 1.01
N LEU A 15 1.65 -9.81 1.18
CA LEU A 15 2.60 -8.72 1.29
C LEU A 15 3.44 -8.83 2.56
N GLU A 16 2.80 -9.07 3.71
CA GLU A 16 3.49 -9.10 5.00
C GLU A 16 4.41 -10.32 5.14
N LYS A 17 3.93 -11.54 4.89
CA LYS A 17 4.72 -12.75 5.21
C LYS A 17 5.72 -13.13 4.13
N ARG A 18 5.41 -12.86 2.86
CA ARG A 18 6.14 -13.44 1.73
C ARG A 18 6.91 -12.39 0.95
N PHE A 19 6.26 -11.26 0.66
CA PHE A 19 6.78 -10.34 -0.34
C PHE A 19 7.71 -9.26 0.25
N LEU A 20 7.23 -8.47 1.21
CA LEU A 20 8.01 -7.37 1.78
C LEU A 20 9.31 -7.82 2.46
N PRO A 21 9.35 -8.94 3.21
CA PRO A 21 10.62 -9.41 3.81
C PRO A 21 11.68 -9.79 2.77
N ALA A 22 11.26 -10.25 1.58
CA ALA A 22 12.18 -10.54 0.50
C ALA A 22 12.67 -9.25 -0.17
N LEU A 23 11.75 -8.30 -0.40
CA LEU A 23 12.06 -7.06 -1.10
C LEU A 23 12.90 -6.09 -0.25
N ASP A 24 12.70 -6.06 1.07
CA ASP A 24 13.46 -5.22 2.01
C ASP A 24 14.96 -5.62 2.05
N LYS A 25 15.28 -6.89 1.77
CA LYS A 25 16.67 -7.36 1.61
C LYS A 25 17.35 -6.80 0.35
N MET A 26 16.57 -6.41 -0.66
CA MET A 26 17.08 -5.87 -1.92
C MET A 26 17.33 -4.36 -1.80
N GLY A 27 16.46 -3.66 -1.06
CA GLY A 27 16.72 -2.30 -0.59
C GLY A 27 15.48 -1.65 0.01
N LYS A 28 15.67 -0.50 0.65
CA LYS A 28 14.65 0.12 1.53
C LYS A 28 13.47 0.76 0.80
N ILE A 29 13.69 1.22 -0.44
CA ILE A 29 12.68 1.92 -1.24
C ILE A 29 12.22 1.03 -2.39
N CYS A 30 10.91 1.02 -2.62
CA CYS A 30 10.28 0.40 -3.79
C CYS A 30 9.33 1.41 -4.42
N HIS A 31 9.19 1.37 -5.75
CA HIS A 31 8.19 2.17 -6.45
C HIS A 31 6.96 1.30 -6.68
N LEU A 32 5.81 1.74 -6.18
CA LEU A 32 4.52 1.20 -6.60
C LEU A 32 4.12 1.87 -7.91
N TYR A 33 3.84 1.05 -8.91
CA TYR A 33 3.22 1.48 -10.15
C TYR A 33 1.88 0.78 -10.30
N LEU A 34 0.83 1.58 -10.45
CA LEU A 34 -0.56 1.19 -10.36
C LEU A 34 -1.24 1.50 -11.69
N THR A 35 -1.94 0.50 -12.22
CA THR A 35 -2.67 0.55 -13.50
C THR A 35 -4.11 0.09 -13.29
N ARG A 36 -4.91 0.08 -14.36
CA ARG A 36 -6.30 -0.38 -14.31
C ARG A 36 -6.47 -1.79 -13.75
N ASP A 37 -5.52 -2.68 -14.03
CA ASP A 37 -5.66 -4.13 -13.80
C ASP A 37 -4.54 -4.70 -12.92
N HIS A 38 -3.43 -3.97 -12.79
CA HIS A 38 -2.24 -4.48 -12.13
C HIS A 38 -1.62 -3.48 -11.16
N ALA A 39 -1.00 -4.04 -10.13
CA ALA A 39 -0.07 -3.36 -9.25
C ALA A 39 1.31 -3.97 -9.37
N PHE A 40 2.29 -3.09 -9.57
CA PHE A 40 3.69 -3.46 -9.75
C PHE A 40 4.51 -2.90 -8.60
N PHE A 41 5.36 -3.75 -8.04
CA PHE A 41 6.42 -3.36 -7.12
C PHE A 41 7.73 -3.37 -7.90
N LEU A 42 8.30 -2.18 -8.06
CA LEU A 42 9.45 -1.90 -8.89
C LEU A 42 10.63 -1.53 -8.00
N HIS A 43 11.62 -2.43 -7.91
CA HIS A 43 12.84 -2.19 -7.16
C HIS A 43 14.01 -1.92 -8.11
N ASN A 44 14.76 -0.86 -7.81
CA ASN A 44 16.00 -0.48 -8.48
C ASN A 44 15.91 -0.27 -10.01
N LEU A 45 14.72 0.00 -10.55
CA LEU A 45 14.51 0.23 -11.99
C LEU A 45 15.05 1.58 -12.49
N LEU A 46 15.19 2.55 -11.60
CA LEU A 46 15.61 3.92 -11.94
C LEU A 46 17.10 4.17 -11.70
N ASN A 47 17.75 3.31 -10.91
CA ASN A 47 19.17 3.37 -10.65
C ASN A 47 19.81 2.23 -11.44
N GLY A 48 20.58 2.55 -12.47
CA GLY A 48 21.10 1.57 -13.44
C GLY A 48 22.09 0.54 -12.89
N ASP A 49 22.42 0.61 -11.60
CA ASP A 49 23.39 -0.27 -10.95
C ASP A 49 22.71 -1.17 -9.91
N GLY A 50 22.98 -2.47 -9.96
CA GLY A 50 22.52 -3.47 -8.97
C GLY A 50 21.38 -4.37 -9.45
N ILE A 51 20.82 -5.16 -8.53
CA ILE A 51 19.76 -6.13 -8.85
C ILE A 51 18.43 -5.39 -9.03
N GLN A 52 17.79 -5.61 -10.18
CA GLN A 52 16.44 -5.12 -10.46
C GLN A 52 15.40 -6.19 -10.14
N SER A 53 14.25 -5.79 -9.60
CA SER A 53 13.15 -6.70 -9.34
C SER A 53 11.82 -6.05 -9.69
N ILE A 54 10.98 -6.84 -10.36
CA ILE A 54 9.62 -6.47 -10.76
C ILE A 54 8.71 -7.57 -10.25
N ALA A 55 7.78 -7.20 -9.36
CA ALA A 55 6.70 -8.09 -8.96
C ALA A 55 5.38 -7.51 -9.41
N GLN A 56 4.63 -8.31 -10.17
CA GLN A 56 3.33 -7.95 -10.74
C GLN A 56 2.24 -8.76 -10.06
N PHE A 57 1.18 -8.07 -9.66
CA PHE A 57 -0.03 -8.68 -9.13
C PHE A 57 -1.23 -8.16 -9.90
N GLN A 58 -2.21 -9.04 -10.16
CA GLN A 58 -3.56 -8.60 -10.50
C GLN A 58 -4.11 -7.75 -9.34
N LYS A 59 -4.82 -6.67 -9.64
CA LYS A 59 -5.28 -5.75 -8.58
C LYS A 59 -6.19 -6.47 -7.59
N GLU A 60 -7.01 -7.42 -8.03
CA GLU A 60 -7.96 -8.17 -7.22
C GLU A 60 -7.26 -9.09 -6.21
N ALA A 61 -6.03 -9.50 -6.51
CA ALA A 61 -5.23 -10.28 -5.58
C ALA A 61 -4.79 -9.45 -4.36
N LEU A 62 -4.65 -8.13 -4.52
CA LEU A 62 -4.16 -7.23 -3.49
C LEU A 62 -5.26 -6.34 -2.89
N PHE A 63 -6.22 -5.90 -3.70
CA PHE A 63 -7.11 -4.79 -3.37
C PHE A 63 -8.59 -5.11 -3.62
N ASP A 64 -9.43 -4.61 -2.71
CA ASP A 64 -10.84 -4.35 -2.94
C ASP A 64 -11.10 -2.84 -3.06
N ASP A 65 -12.22 -2.51 -3.69
CA ASP A 65 -12.70 -1.13 -3.86
C ASP A 65 -11.59 -0.20 -4.39
N TYR A 66 -10.93 -0.66 -5.45
CA TYR A 66 -9.80 0.00 -6.10
C TYR A 66 -10.28 1.19 -6.95
N ARG A 67 -10.10 2.41 -6.44
CA ARG A 67 -10.55 3.66 -7.06
C ARG A 67 -9.37 4.60 -7.28
N TYR A 68 -9.25 5.13 -8.50
CA TYR A 68 -8.28 6.17 -8.80
C TYR A 68 -8.87 7.23 -9.73
N SER A 69 -8.24 8.40 -9.71
CA SER A 69 -8.48 9.49 -10.64
C SER A 69 -7.15 10.19 -10.88
N THR A 70 -6.67 10.08 -12.12
CA THR A 70 -5.37 10.58 -12.55
C THR A 70 -5.50 11.25 -13.90
N GLN A 71 -4.65 12.24 -14.16
CA GLN A 71 -4.54 12.90 -15.47
C GLN A 71 -3.51 12.20 -16.36
N ASN A 72 -2.91 11.10 -15.88
CA ASN A 72 -1.79 10.41 -16.51
C ASN A 72 -2.23 9.01 -16.96
N ASP A 73 -3.09 8.93 -17.97
CA ASP A 73 -3.53 7.69 -18.63
C ASP A 73 -3.89 6.54 -17.68
N ASP A 74 -4.70 6.83 -16.65
CA ASP A 74 -5.13 5.83 -15.68
C ASP A 74 -3.99 5.11 -14.92
N ARG A 75 -2.82 5.79 -14.83
CA ARG A 75 -1.64 5.32 -14.12
C ARG A 75 -1.29 6.19 -12.93
N VAL A 76 -0.80 5.55 -11.88
CA VAL A 76 -0.34 6.19 -10.65
C VAL A 76 0.99 5.55 -10.24
N ALA A 77 1.99 6.36 -9.92
CA ALA A 77 3.27 5.86 -9.40
C ALA A 77 3.69 6.65 -8.16
N PHE A 78 4.25 5.95 -7.18
CA PHE A 78 4.83 6.58 -5.99
C PHE A 78 5.88 5.68 -5.34
N ALA A 79 6.84 6.29 -4.66
CA ALA A 79 7.81 5.58 -3.86
C ALA A 79 7.22 5.21 -2.49
N VAL A 80 7.61 4.05 -1.97
CA VAL A 80 7.23 3.53 -0.66
C VAL A 80 8.47 3.06 0.07
N ASP A 81 8.57 3.45 1.34
CA ASP A 81 9.52 2.84 2.27
C ASP A 81 8.98 1.48 2.72
N LEU A 82 9.73 0.43 2.41
CA LEU A 82 9.32 -0.96 2.66
C LEU A 82 9.23 -1.27 4.15
N SER A 83 10.09 -0.67 4.97
CA SER A 83 10.08 -0.87 6.41
C SER A 83 8.81 -0.27 7.04
N LEU A 84 8.38 0.90 6.56
CA LEU A 84 7.14 1.55 7.00
C LEU A 84 5.91 0.77 6.55
N LEU A 85 5.88 0.32 5.29
CA LEU A 85 4.77 -0.48 4.78
C LEU A 85 4.66 -1.81 5.54
N HIS A 86 5.77 -2.50 5.75
CA HIS A 86 5.79 -3.77 6.47
C HIS A 86 5.32 -3.59 7.92
N ARG A 87 5.77 -2.53 8.62
CA ARG A 87 5.30 -2.20 9.98
C ARG A 87 3.80 -1.93 10.02
N ALA A 88 3.26 -1.19 9.03
CA ALA A 88 1.83 -0.92 8.95
C ALA A 88 1.03 -2.22 8.76
N LEU A 89 1.47 -3.12 7.86
CA LEU A 89 0.80 -4.41 7.67
C LEU A 89 0.86 -5.29 8.92
N ARG A 90 2.00 -5.32 9.61
CA ARG A 90 2.14 -6.09 10.85
C ARG A 90 1.19 -5.61 11.94
N SER A 91 1.08 -4.29 12.12
CA SER A 91 0.12 -3.70 13.06
C SER A 91 -1.31 -4.16 12.77
N VAL A 92 -1.73 -4.15 11.50
CA VAL A 92 -3.08 -4.61 11.12
C VAL A 92 -3.28 -6.09 11.42
N VAL A 93 -2.30 -6.94 11.10
CA VAL A 93 -2.41 -8.38 11.39
C VAL A 93 -2.51 -8.66 12.89
N THR A 94 -1.75 -7.94 13.71
CA THR A 94 -1.84 -8.06 15.18
C THR A 94 -3.22 -7.65 15.68
N ILE A 95 -3.73 -6.51 15.21
CA ILE A 95 -5.08 -6.03 15.57
C ILE A 95 -6.14 -7.06 15.17
N TYR A 96 -6.07 -7.64 13.97
CA TYR A 96 -7.01 -8.70 13.56
C TYR A 96 -6.93 -9.93 14.43
N ALA A 97 -5.73 -10.33 14.86
CA ALA A 97 -5.57 -11.50 15.73
C ALA A 97 -6.27 -11.30 17.08
N GLU A 98 -6.18 -10.10 17.66
CA GLU A 98 -6.83 -9.76 18.94
C GLU A 98 -8.36 -9.79 18.85
N PHE A 99 -8.95 -9.31 17.74
CA PHE A 99 -10.40 -9.36 17.55
C PHE A 99 -10.92 -10.73 17.14
N SER A 100 -10.09 -11.57 16.51
CA SER A 100 -10.48 -12.91 16.09
C SER A 100 -10.56 -13.90 17.26
N SER A 101 -9.82 -13.66 18.34
CA SER A 101 -9.87 -14.51 19.54
C SER A 101 -11.17 -14.39 20.35
N ASP A 102 -11.96 -13.33 20.13
CA ASP A 102 -13.14 -13.02 20.93
C ASP A 102 -14.48 -13.40 20.24
N GLY A 103 -14.41 -14.17 19.14
CA GLY A 103 -15.59 -14.60 18.37
C GLY A 103 -16.35 -13.45 17.67
N ALA A 104 -15.84 -12.22 17.76
CA ALA A 104 -16.43 -11.04 17.16
C ALA A 104 -16.14 -11.00 15.65
N VAL A 105 -17.18 -10.71 14.86
CA VAL A 105 -17.05 -10.45 13.42
C VAL A 105 -16.14 -9.23 13.24
N VAL A 106 -15.00 -9.40 12.58
CA VAL A 106 -14.08 -8.28 12.27
C VAL A 106 -14.87 -7.22 11.49
N PRO A 107 -15.05 -6.01 12.02
CA PRO A 107 -15.78 -4.96 11.32
C PRO A 107 -15.10 -4.66 9.98
N THR A 108 -15.90 -4.46 8.93
CA THR A 108 -15.40 -3.98 7.62
C THR A 108 -14.65 -2.64 7.72
N SER A 109 -14.84 -1.91 8.83
CA SER A 109 -14.11 -0.71 9.24
C SER A 109 -12.63 -0.93 9.50
N ASN A 110 -12.20 -2.16 9.84
CA ASN A 110 -10.82 -2.45 10.20
C ASN A 110 -9.96 -2.81 8.98
N ARG A 111 -10.50 -2.73 7.76
CA ARG A 111 -9.78 -3.01 6.52
C ARG A 111 -8.67 -1.99 6.28
N LEU A 112 -7.47 -2.45 5.93
CA LEU A 112 -6.37 -1.52 5.67
C LEU A 112 -6.60 -0.72 4.39
N LEU A 113 -6.69 0.60 4.53
CA LEU A 113 -6.86 1.53 3.43
C LEU A 113 -5.52 2.13 3.00
N ILE A 114 -5.23 2.05 1.70
CA ILE A 114 -4.18 2.85 1.07
C ILE A 114 -4.85 4.00 0.33
N LYS A 115 -4.46 5.23 0.67
CA LYS A 115 -4.98 6.44 0.04
C LYS A 115 -3.86 7.42 -0.24
N LEU A 116 -3.83 7.95 -1.46
CA LEU A 116 -2.99 9.08 -1.80
C LEU A 116 -3.73 10.37 -1.49
N VAL A 117 -3.14 11.16 -0.61
CA VAL A 117 -3.63 12.49 -0.21
C VAL A 117 -2.70 13.54 -0.76
N LYS A 118 -3.25 14.68 -1.21
CA LYS A 118 -2.41 15.85 -1.52
C LYS A 118 -1.69 16.23 -0.23
N LYS A 119 -0.36 16.35 -0.29
CA LYS A 119 0.41 16.91 0.82
C LYS A 119 -0.10 18.33 1.03
N LEU A 120 -0.77 18.56 2.15
CA LEU A 120 -1.22 19.90 2.49
C LEU A 120 -0.01 20.71 3.00
N PRO A 121 0.04 22.03 2.79
CA PRO A 121 1.07 22.89 3.38
C PRO A 121 1.10 22.75 4.90
N PRO A 122 2.23 23.02 5.57
CA PRO A 122 2.25 23.17 7.03
C PRO A 122 1.13 24.12 7.49
N HIS A 123 0.50 23.84 8.63
CA HIS A 123 -0.60 24.63 9.23
C HIS A 123 -1.95 24.67 8.50
N SER A 124 -2.12 23.92 7.40
CA SER A 124 -3.39 23.81 6.66
C SER A 124 -4.56 23.13 7.40
N GLN A 125 -4.32 22.55 8.58
CA GLN A 125 -5.35 21.95 9.43
C GLN A 125 -5.69 22.80 10.66
N GLN A 126 -5.12 24.01 10.79
CA GLN A 126 -5.55 24.91 11.85
C GLN A 126 -6.94 25.46 11.52
N PRO A 127 -7.87 25.49 12.49
CA PRO A 127 -9.15 26.17 12.31
C PRO A 127 -8.87 27.62 11.95
N ILE A 128 -9.60 28.14 10.95
CA ILE A 128 -9.65 29.59 10.74
C ILE A 128 -10.50 30.13 11.89
N ASP A 129 -9.85 30.71 12.90
CA ASP A 129 -10.55 31.46 13.94
C ASP A 129 -11.37 32.56 13.25
N LYS A 130 -12.68 32.57 13.55
CA LYS A 130 -13.63 33.58 13.08
C LYS A 130 -13.64 34.77 14.02
#